data_AF-A0A7C9HP32-F1
#
_entry.id   AF-A0A7C9HP32-F1
#
_cell.length_a   1.000
_cell.length_b   1.000
_cell.length_c   1.000
_cell.angle_alpha   90.00
_cell.angle_beta   90.00
_cell.angle_gamma   90.00
#
_symmetry.space_group_name_H-M   'P 1'
#
loop_
_entity.id
_entity.type
_entity.pdbx_description
1 polymer ?
#
loop_
_entity_poly.entity_id
_entity_poly.type
_entity_poly.pdbx_seq_one_letter_code
_entity_poly.pdbx_strand_id
1 'polypeptide(L)'
;MSPSTRSLLIANAATLVAALVFQWPAGWLLWPYWIQSVVIGWYARKRMLGLYRFSTDGFTSNDQPVPENAKGKRETANFFTLHYGFFHFAYLIFLGAEHPLVAGWDLLALGACAASFVLSQRQTYAVQHDADLRGRPNLGTLMFTPYLRVLPMHLSILIGAALGGGTGLLVLFTVLKTASDIGMDAIDRRLAEKHADKIEAAASPP
;
A
#
# COMPACT_ATOMS: atom_id res chain seq x y z
N MET A 1 -9.19 -16.42 -13.95
CA MET A 1 -9.16 -15.63 -12.69
C MET A 1 -8.75 -16.55 -11.56
N SER A 2 -7.79 -16.16 -10.72
CA SER A 2 -7.39 -17.02 -9.60
C SER A 2 -8.51 -17.09 -8.54
N PRO A 3 -8.61 -18.17 -7.76
CA PRO A 3 -9.58 -18.29 -6.67
C PRO A 3 -9.45 -17.16 -5.64
N SER A 4 -8.21 -16.71 -5.36
CA SER A 4 -7.91 -15.60 -4.44
C SER A 4 -8.49 -14.27 -4.94
N THR A 5 -8.25 -13.93 -6.21
CA THR A 5 -8.77 -12.70 -6.83
C THR A 5 -10.28 -12.65 -6.82
N ARG A 6 -10.94 -13.80 -7.05
CA ARG A 6 -12.40 -13.88 -7.05
C ARG A 6 -12.97 -13.65 -5.65
N SER A 7 -12.38 -14.24 -4.62
CA SER A 7 -12.80 -14.02 -3.23
C SER A 7 -12.62 -12.56 -2.80
N LEU A 8 -11.52 -11.94 -3.22
CA LEU A 8 -11.20 -10.54 -2.92
C LEU A 8 -12.19 -9.57 -3.60
N LEU A 9 -12.55 -9.85 -4.85
CA LEU A 9 -13.57 -9.11 -5.59
C LEU A 9 -14.95 -9.22 -4.94
N ILE A 10 -15.35 -10.43 -4.52
CA ILE A 10 -16.64 -10.65 -3.86
C ILE A 10 -16.68 -9.94 -2.51
N ALA A 11 -15.61 -10.01 -1.71
CA ALA A 11 -15.53 -9.35 -0.41
C ALA A 11 -15.58 -7.81 -0.53
N ASN A 12 -14.85 -7.23 -1.49
CA ASN A 12 -14.87 -5.79 -1.74
C ASN A 12 -16.25 -5.33 -2.27
N ALA A 13 -16.86 -6.10 -3.19
CA ALA A 13 -18.19 -5.81 -3.71
C ALA A 13 -19.27 -5.90 -2.62
N ALA A 14 -19.24 -6.93 -1.77
CA ALA A 14 -20.16 -7.08 -0.65
C ALA A 14 -20.02 -5.93 0.36
N THR A 15 -18.79 -5.51 0.64
CA THR A 15 -18.51 -4.37 1.54
C THR A 15 -19.03 -3.06 0.97
N LEU A 16 -18.88 -2.83 -0.34
CA LEU A 16 -19.46 -1.66 -1.01
C LEU A 16 -20.99 -1.70 -0.97
N VAL A 17 -21.61 -2.84 -1.31
CA VAL A 17 -23.07 -2.97 -1.27
C VAL A 17 -23.60 -2.72 0.14
N ALA A 18 -22.93 -3.27 1.17
CA ALA A 18 -23.28 -2.99 2.56
C ALA A 18 -23.14 -1.50 2.90
N ALA A 19 -22.02 -0.87 2.55
CA ALA A 19 -21.80 0.56 2.81
C ALA A 19 -22.86 1.45 2.12
N LEU A 20 -23.30 1.09 0.91
CA LEU A 20 -24.33 1.79 0.17
C LEU A 20 -25.73 1.57 0.78
N VAL A 21 -26.07 0.34 1.14
CA VAL A 21 -27.38 0.01 1.73
C VAL A 21 -27.54 0.60 3.13
N PHE A 22 -26.48 0.54 3.94
CA PHE A 22 -26.48 1.04 5.32
C PHE A 22 -26.05 2.51 5.43
N GLN A 23 -25.85 3.21 4.31
CA GLN A 23 -25.51 4.64 4.26
C GLN A 23 -24.32 4.99 5.17
N TRP A 24 -23.26 4.18 5.12
CA TRP A 24 -22.10 4.38 5.98
C TRP A 24 -21.41 5.71 5.63
N PRO A 25 -21.08 6.55 6.64
CA PRO A 25 -20.31 7.75 6.42
C PRO A 25 -18.96 7.38 5.78
N ALA A 26 -18.54 8.09 4.73
CA ALA A 26 -17.32 7.80 4.00
C ALA A 26 -16.07 7.77 4.91
N GLY A 27 -16.07 8.58 5.98
CA GLY A 27 -15.04 8.57 7.01
C GLY A 27 -14.78 7.19 7.63
N TRP A 28 -15.78 6.33 7.76
CA TRP A 28 -15.62 4.99 8.33
C TRP A 28 -14.80 4.05 7.46
N LEU A 29 -14.74 4.28 6.15
CA LEU A 29 -13.78 3.59 5.28
C LEU A 29 -12.43 4.32 5.28
N LEU A 30 -12.44 5.63 5.13
CA LEU A 30 -11.22 6.40 4.91
C LEU A 30 -10.26 6.37 6.11
N TRP A 31 -10.77 6.42 7.35
CA TRP A 31 -9.93 6.40 8.55
C TRP A 31 -9.12 5.09 8.73
N PRO A 32 -9.73 3.88 8.71
CA PRO A 32 -8.97 2.63 8.76
C PRO A 32 -7.97 2.50 7.59
N TYR A 33 -8.37 2.91 6.38
CA TYR A 33 -7.48 2.87 5.21
C TYR A 33 -6.28 3.81 5.34
N TRP A 34 -6.49 5.01 5.89
CA TRP A 34 -5.41 5.94 6.18
C TRP A 34 -4.44 5.37 7.20
N ILE A 35 -4.95 4.79 8.31
CA ILE A 35 -4.13 4.14 9.34
C ILE A 35 -3.31 2.99 8.72
N GLN A 36 -3.97 2.12 7.96
CA GLN A 36 -3.31 1.00 7.28
C GLN A 36 -2.17 1.50 6.37
N SER A 37 -2.41 2.57 5.62
CA SER A 37 -1.43 3.18 4.72
C SER A 37 -0.21 3.73 5.48
N VAL A 38 -0.44 4.45 6.58
CA VAL A 38 0.66 4.94 7.46
C VAL A 38 1.49 3.79 8.02
N VAL A 39 0.85 2.72 8.49
CA VAL A 39 1.53 1.52 9.00
C VAL A 39 2.38 0.87 7.91
N ILE A 40 1.85 0.73 6.70
CA ILE A 40 2.60 0.18 5.55
C ILE A 40 3.80 1.07 5.21
N GLY A 41 3.62 2.40 5.17
CA GLY A 41 4.72 3.35 4.92
C GLY A 41 5.84 3.23 5.95
N TRP A 42 5.49 3.07 7.23
CA TRP A 42 6.47 2.84 8.30
C TRP A 42 7.30 1.57 8.06
N TYR A 43 6.64 0.45 7.78
CA TYR A 43 7.33 -0.82 7.51
C TYR A 43 8.11 -0.80 6.19
N ALA A 44 7.63 -0.09 5.16
CA ALA A 44 8.34 0.09 3.91
C ALA A 44 9.66 0.87 4.14
N ARG A 45 9.63 1.93 4.94
CA ARG A 45 10.84 2.66 5.35
C ARG A 45 11.81 1.74 6.09
N LYS A 46 11.32 0.97 7.06
CA LYS A 46 12.13 0.01 7.81
C LYS A 46 12.76 -1.04 6.89
N ARG A 47 12.00 -1.55 5.92
CA ARG A 47 12.43 -2.52 4.90
C ARG A 47 13.55 -1.93 4.05
N MET A 48 13.38 -0.72 3.51
CA MET A 48 14.40 -0.03 2.72
C MET A 48 15.70 0.17 3.50
N LEU A 49 15.64 0.63 4.75
CA LEU A 49 16.85 0.83 5.56
C LEU A 49 17.55 -0.47 5.95
N GLY A 50 16.78 -1.56 6.10
CA GLY A 50 17.27 -2.90 6.44
C GLY A 50 17.97 -3.65 5.31
N LEU A 51 18.00 -3.12 4.08
CA LEU A 51 18.65 -3.80 2.95
C LEU A 51 20.18 -3.80 3.08
N TYR A 52 20.78 -4.99 2.93
CA TYR A 52 22.24 -5.17 2.84
C TYR A 52 22.73 -5.28 1.40
N ARG A 53 22.03 -6.04 0.55
CA ARG A 53 22.30 -6.17 -0.89
C ARG A 53 21.06 -5.71 -1.64
N PHE A 54 21.20 -4.78 -2.58
CA PHE A 54 20.08 -4.25 -3.36
C PHE A 54 20.57 -3.76 -4.73
N SER A 55 19.63 -3.63 -5.67
CA SER A 55 19.87 -3.05 -6.99
C SER A 55 19.17 -1.69 -7.12
N THR A 56 19.75 -0.78 -7.89
CA THR A 56 19.09 0.47 -8.32
C THR A 56 18.89 0.52 -9.84
N ASP A 57 18.89 -0.63 -10.50
CA ASP A 57 18.70 -0.72 -11.95
C ASP A 57 17.42 -0.01 -12.39
N GLY A 58 17.56 0.88 -13.37
CA GLY A 58 16.45 1.69 -13.89
C GLY A 58 15.91 2.76 -12.93
N PHE A 59 16.55 2.98 -11.77
CA PHE A 59 16.13 3.98 -10.79
C PHE A 59 17.07 5.19 -10.82
N THR A 60 16.56 6.30 -11.37
CA THR A 60 17.30 7.55 -11.53
C THR A 60 16.74 8.67 -10.65
N SER A 61 17.62 9.61 -10.27
CA SER A 61 17.30 10.86 -9.60
C SER A 61 18.08 11.97 -10.32
N ASN A 62 17.37 12.98 -10.85
CA ASN A 62 17.96 14.04 -11.69
C ASN A 62 18.78 13.47 -12.87
N ASP A 63 18.20 12.51 -13.60
CA ASP A 63 18.83 11.80 -14.73
C ASP A 63 20.12 11.03 -14.39
N GLN A 64 20.48 10.93 -13.11
CA GLN A 64 21.62 10.15 -12.63
C GLN A 64 21.14 8.87 -11.93
N PRO A 65 21.79 7.71 -12.15
CA PRO A 65 21.47 6.49 -11.42
C PRO A 65 21.66 6.69 -9.91
N VAL A 66 20.69 6.24 -9.11
CA VAL A 66 20.82 6.28 -7.66
C VAL A 66 21.92 5.29 -7.25
N PRO A 67 22.91 5.68 -6.44
CA PRO A 67 24.02 4.81 -6.11
C PRO A 67 23.59 3.65 -5.19
N GLU A 68 24.11 2.45 -5.45
CA GLU A 68 23.86 1.23 -4.67
C GLU A 68 24.68 1.17 -3.36
N ASN A 69 24.70 2.27 -2.61
CA ASN A 69 25.45 2.37 -1.38
C ASN A 69 24.57 2.88 -0.22
N ALA A 70 25.14 2.92 0.98
CA ALA A 70 24.41 3.34 2.18
C ALA A 70 23.84 4.77 2.06
N LYS A 71 24.49 5.65 1.28
CA LYS A 71 24.02 7.02 1.03
C LYS A 71 22.77 7.01 0.16
N GLY A 72 22.80 6.37 -1.01
CA GLY A 72 21.64 6.29 -1.91
C GLY A 72 20.43 5.62 -1.28
N LYS A 73 20.66 4.58 -0.46
CA LYS A 73 19.62 3.94 0.37
C LYS A 73 18.96 4.91 1.36
N ARG A 74 19.77 5.67 2.11
CA ARG A 74 19.28 6.63 3.11
C ARG A 74 18.55 7.79 2.47
N GLU A 75 19.08 8.34 1.38
CA GLU A 75 18.46 9.42 0.62
C GLU A 75 17.10 8.99 0.07
N THR A 76 17.01 7.79 -0.50
CA THR A 76 15.75 7.24 -1.02
C THR A 76 14.73 7.03 0.11
N ALA A 77 15.14 6.47 1.24
CA ALA A 77 14.26 6.27 2.39
C ALA A 77 13.77 7.59 3.00
N ASN A 78 14.63 8.62 3.03
CA ASN A 78 14.27 9.95 3.51
C ASN A 78 13.32 10.66 2.54
N PHE A 79 13.61 10.62 1.24
CA PHE A 79 12.72 11.13 0.19
C PHE A 79 11.34 10.48 0.31
N PHE A 80 11.29 9.14 0.41
CA PHE A 80 10.04 8.41 0.63
C PHE A 80 9.31 8.93 1.87
N THR A 81 9.99 9.03 3.01
CA THR A 81 9.36 9.45 4.27
C THR A 81 8.78 10.86 4.16
N LEU A 82 9.52 11.79 3.55
CA LEU A 82 9.09 13.18 3.37
C LEU A 82 7.92 13.26 2.39
N HIS A 83 8.05 12.68 1.20
CA HIS A 83 7.03 12.76 0.17
C HIS A 83 5.77 11.99 0.59
N TYR A 84 5.91 10.71 0.93
CA TYR A 84 4.80 9.87 1.38
C TYR A 84 4.14 10.42 2.65
N GLY A 85 4.95 10.83 3.63
CA GLY A 85 4.47 11.39 4.89
C GLY A 85 3.72 12.71 4.72
N PHE A 86 4.20 13.60 3.83
CA PHE A 86 3.54 14.87 3.51
C PHE A 86 2.11 14.67 3.00
N PHE A 87 1.90 13.75 2.04
CA PHE A 87 0.55 13.45 1.56
C PHE A 87 -0.35 12.86 2.66
N HIS A 88 0.19 11.98 3.51
CA HIS A 88 -0.59 11.43 4.61
C HIS A 88 -0.95 12.47 5.66
N PHE A 89 -0.07 13.44 5.89
CA PHE A 89 -0.36 14.57 6.78
C PHE A 89 -1.46 15.47 6.21
N ALA A 90 -1.40 15.80 4.91
CA ALA A 90 -2.48 16.52 4.23
C ALA A 90 -3.82 15.77 4.35
N TYR A 91 -3.81 14.45 4.20
CA TYR A 91 -5.01 13.62 4.40
C TYR A 91 -5.52 13.58 5.82
N LEU A 92 -4.64 13.62 6.82
CA LEU A 92 -5.05 13.71 8.21
C LEU A 92 -5.85 14.99 8.48
N ILE A 93 -5.38 16.12 7.94
CA ILE A 93 -6.09 17.41 8.04
C ILE A 93 -7.47 17.31 7.36
N PHE A 94 -7.51 16.79 6.13
CA PHE A 94 -8.76 16.61 5.39
C PHE A 94 -9.76 15.71 6.13
N LEU A 95 -9.30 14.54 6.59
CA LEU A 95 -10.10 13.59 7.36
C LEU A 95 -10.62 14.20 8.66
N GLY A 96 -9.77 14.95 9.39
CA GLY A 96 -10.17 15.62 10.62
C GLY A 96 -11.22 16.73 10.40
N ALA A 97 -11.17 17.42 9.26
CA ALA A 97 -12.10 18.49 8.92
C ALA A 97 -13.46 17.96 8.40
N GLU A 98 -13.44 17.01 7.47
CA GLU A 98 -14.64 16.51 6.78
C GLU A 98 -15.30 15.32 7.50
N HIS A 99 -14.53 14.57 8.27
CA HIS A 99 -14.97 13.36 8.96
C HIS A 99 -14.52 13.33 10.42
N PRO A 100 -14.93 14.31 11.24
CA PRO A 100 -14.50 14.43 12.63
C PRO A 100 -14.94 13.22 13.44
N LEU A 101 -14.02 12.72 14.26
CA LEU A 101 -14.26 11.62 15.20
C LEU A 101 -14.87 12.21 16.47
N VAL A 102 -16.20 12.15 16.58
CA VAL A 102 -16.94 12.79 17.67
C VAL A 102 -17.31 11.82 18.79
N ALA A 103 -17.43 10.52 18.51
CA ALA A 103 -17.76 9.53 19.52
C ALA A 103 -16.50 8.80 20.03
N GLY A 104 -16.42 8.61 21.35
CA GLY A 104 -15.32 7.85 21.96
C GLY A 104 -15.23 6.40 21.48
N TRP A 105 -16.35 5.82 21.03
CA TRP A 105 -16.38 4.50 20.41
C TRP A 105 -15.63 4.47 19.07
N ASP A 106 -15.65 5.56 18.30
CA ASP A 106 -14.95 5.65 17.01
C ASP A 106 -13.44 5.55 17.22
N LEU A 107 -12.93 6.20 18.27
CA LEU A 107 -11.52 6.13 18.66
C LEU A 107 -11.10 4.72 19.10
N LEU A 108 -11.96 4.03 19.86
CA LEU A 108 -11.71 2.65 20.27
C LEU A 108 -11.70 1.70 19.06
N ALA A 109 -12.68 1.84 18.15
CA ALA A 109 -12.76 1.03 16.94
C ALA A 109 -11.54 1.26 16.04
N LEU A 110 -11.14 2.52 15.83
CA LEU A 110 -9.94 2.86 15.06
C LEU A 110 -8.66 2.37 15.74
N GLY A 111 -8.58 2.43 17.07
CA GLY A 111 -7.47 1.85 17.82
C GLY A 111 -7.37 0.34 17.63
N ALA A 112 -8.49 -0.38 17.64
CA ALA A 112 -8.54 -1.80 17.36
C ALA A 112 -8.13 -2.12 15.91
N CYS A 113 -8.61 -1.36 14.93
CA CYS A 113 -8.18 -1.47 13.53
C CYS A 113 -6.67 -1.23 13.39
N ALA A 114 -6.14 -0.18 14.02
CA ALA A 114 -4.72 0.15 14.01
C ALA A 114 -3.89 -0.99 14.57
N ALA A 115 -4.26 -1.54 15.73
CA ALA A 115 -3.59 -2.67 16.35
C ALA A 115 -3.60 -3.89 15.43
N SER A 116 -4.76 -4.23 14.86
CA SER A 116 -4.91 -5.34 13.90
C SER A 116 -3.99 -5.16 12.68
N PHE A 117 -3.97 -3.98 12.08
CA PHE A 117 -3.11 -3.69 10.93
C PHE A 117 -1.62 -3.72 11.29
N VAL A 118 -1.21 -3.21 12.46
CA VAL A 118 0.17 -3.29 12.92
C VAL A 118 0.62 -4.73 13.10
N LEU A 119 -0.22 -5.58 13.69
CA LEU A 119 0.08 -7.00 13.91
C LEU A 119 0.17 -7.76 12.57
N SER A 120 -0.81 -7.58 11.69
CA SER A 120 -0.83 -8.19 10.35
C SER A 120 0.37 -7.74 9.51
N GLN A 121 0.66 -6.43 9.52
CA GLN A 121 1.78 -5.89 8.77
C GLN A 121 3.13 -6.32 9.34
N ARG A 122 3.24 -6.57 10.65
CA ARG A 122 4.45 -7.12 11.28
C ARG A 122 4.76 -8.52 10.75
N GLN A 123 3.75 -9.38 10.63
CA GLN A 123 3.90 -10.73 10.08
C GLN A 123 4.33 -10.67 8.61
N THR A 124 3.65 -9.84 7.82
CA THR A 124 3.99 -9.61 6.41
C THR A 124 5.42 -9.09 6.26
N TYR A 125 5.80 -8.12 7.08
CA TYR A 125 7.15 -7.56 7.08
C TYR A 125 8.21 -8.61 7.42
N ALA A 126 7.97 -9.50 8.39
CA ALA A 126 8.93 -10.54 8.75
C ALA A 126 9.23 -11.46 7.56
N VAL A 127 8.20 -11.93 6.85
CA VAL A 127 8.34 -12.78 5.66
C VAL A 127 9.05 -12.03 4.53
N GLN A 128 8.65 -10.79 4.26
CA GLN A 128 9.24 -9.97 3.21
C GLN A 128 10.71 -9.62 3.50
N HIS A 129 11.03 -9.30 4.75
CA HIS A 129 12.38 -8.97 5.17
C HIS A 129 13.31 -10.17 5.04
N ASP A 130 12.86 -11.35 5.45
CA ASP A 130 13.60 -12.60 5.30
C ASP A 130 13.85 -12.96 3.83
N ALA A 131 12.85 -12.74 2.96
CA ALA A 131 13.02 -12.87 1.51
C ALA A 131 14.02 -11.84 0.92
N ASP A 132 13.98 -10.59 1.37
CA ASP A 132 14.91 -9.56 0.91
C ASP A 132 16.36 -9.84 1.32
N LEU A 133 16.57 -10.41 2.51
CA LEU A 133 17.90 -10.79 3.00
C LEU A 133 18.51 -11.92 2.16
N ARG A 134 17.69 -12.82 1.62
CA ARG A 134 18.13 -13.87 0.69
C ARG A 134 18.38 -13.37 -0.73
N GLY A 135 17.72 -12.29 -1.12
CA GLY A 135 17.73 -11.77 -2.48
C GLY A 135 18.60 -10.54 -2.70
N ARG A 136 18.38 -9.88 -3.84
CA ARG A 136 18.92 -8.56 -4.19
C ARG A 136 17.76 -7.70 -4.72
N PRO A 137 16.85 -7.23 -3.85
CA PRO A 137 15.67 -6.49 -4.28
C PRO A 137 16.04 -5.14 -4.91
N ASN A 138 15.20 -4.65 -5.81
CA ASN A 138 15.36 -3.33 -6.42
C ASN A 138 14.81 -2.24 -5.49
N LEU A 139 15.66 -1.27 -5.15
CA LEU A 139 15.34 -0.18 -4.23
C LEU A 139 14.24 0.73 -4.78
N GLY A 140 14.25 1.01 -6.09
CA GLY A 140 13.21 1.80 -6.75
C GLY A 140 11.86 1.13 -6.66
N THR A 141 11.78 -0.17 -6.98
CA THR A 141 10.53 -0.94 -6.85
C THR A 141 10.01 -0.92 -5.41
N LEU A 142 10.89 -1.09 -4.41
CA LEU A 142 10.52 -1.03 -2.99
C LEU A 142 9.99 0.35 -2.58
N MET A 143 10.55 1.42 -3.14
CA MET A 143 10.10 2.79 -2.88
C MET A 143 8.71 3.06 -3.45
N PHE A 144 8.43 2.56 -4.66
CA PHE A 144 7.14 2.81 -5.35
C PHE A 144 6.01 1.85 -4.96
N THR A 145 6.31 0.63 -4.49
CA THR A 145 5.29 -0.37 -4.15
C THR A 145 4.22 0.16 -3.18
N PRO A 146 4.55 0.92 -2.12
CA PRO A 146 3.54 1.48 -1.21
C PRO A 146 2.57 2.46 -1.89
N TYR A 147 2.99 3.17 -2.94
CA TYR A 147 2.14 4.16 -3.62
C TYR A 147 0.94 3.53 -4.33
N LEU A 148 1.09 2.30 -4.83
CA LEU A 148 -0.03 1.55 -5.44
C LEU A 148 -1.19 1.33 -4.45
N ARG A 149 -0.89 1.29 -3.15
CA ARG A 149 -1.88 1.15 -2.08
C ARG A 149 -2.51 2.47 -1.65
N VAL A 150 -1.86 3.59 -1.91
CA VAL A 150 -2.36 4.94 -1.59
C VAL A 150 -3.14 5.54 -2.75
N LEU A 151 -2.89 5.08 -3.98
CA LEU A 151 -3.61 5.49 -5.19
C LEU A 151 -5.14 5.45 -5.02
N PRO A 152 -5.76 4.40 -4.42
CA PRO A 152 -7.19 4.39 -4.17
C PRO A 152 -7.66 5.53 -3.27
N MET A 153 -6.92 5.82 -2.18
CA MET A 153 -7.24 6.95 -1.31
C MET A 153 -7.04 8.29 -2.01
N HIS A 154 -5.91 8.48 -2.71
CA HIS A 154 -5.61 9.73 -3.44
C HIS A 154 -6.73 10.09 -4.39
N LEU A 155 -7.09 9.14 -5.24
CA LEU A 155 -8.02 9.38 -6.32
C LEU A 155 -9.46 9.51 -5.80
N SER A 156 -9.76 8.88 -4.67
CA SER A 156 -11.04 9.07 -4.00
C SER A 156 -11.12 10.43 -3.33
N ILE A 157 -10.14 10.84 -2.55
CA ILE A 157 -10.15 12.17 -1.90
C ILE A 157 -10.18 13.28 -2.97
N LEU A 158 -9.40 13.17 -4.04
CA LEU A 158 -9.39 14.13 -5.15
C LEU A 158 -10.76 14.23 -5.84
N ILE A 159 -11.39 13.10 -6.14
CA ILE A 159 -12.66 13.09 -6.87
C ILE A 159 -13.84 13.36 -5.94
N GLY A 160 -13.76 12.98 -4.67
CA GLY A 160 -14.71 13.32 -3.62
C GLY A 160 -14.75 14.82 -3.34
N ALA A 161 -13.58 15.45 -3.27
CA ALA A 161 -13.46 16.89 -3.14
C ALA A 161 -13.96 17.63 -4.39
N ALA A 162 -13.74 17.09 -5.60
CA ALA A 162 -14.19 17.69 -6.86
C ALA A 162 -15.70 17.52 -7.14
N LEU A 163 -16.32 16.43 -6.67
CA LEU A 163 -17.74 16.11 -6.89
C LEU A 163 -18.66 16.46 -5.72
N GLY A 164 -18.13 17.08 -4.65
CA GLY A 164 -18.92 17.58 -3.51
C GLY A 164 -19.29 16.55 -2.44
N GLY A 165 -18.64 15.38 -2.41
CA GLY A 165 -18.87 14.33 -1.42
C GLY A 165 -20.21 13.58 -1.55
N GLY A 166 -20.19 12.24 -1.43
CA GLY A 166 -21.42 11.42 -1.48
C GLY A 166 -21.21 10.00 -2.03
N THR A 167 -22.29 9.35 -2.46
CA THR A 167 -22.33 7.97 -2.96
C THR A 167 -21.35 7.68 -4.10
N GLY A 168 -21.09 8.68 -4.97
CA GLY A 168 -20.11 8.56 -6.06
C GLY A 168 -18.66 8.40 -5.59
N LEU A 169 -18.30 8.99 -4.45
CA LEU A 169 -16.99 8.84 -3.81
C LEU A 169 -16.77 7.40 -3.34
N LEU A 170 -17.79 6.78 -2.73
CA LEU A 170 -17.75 5.40 -2.23
C LEU A 170 -17.62 4.39 -3.39
N VAL A 171 -18.38 4.57 -4.46
CA VAL A 171 -18.33 3.71 -5.65
C VAL A 171 -16.96 3.77 -6.29
N LEU A 172 -16.45 4.98 -6.51
CA LEU A 172 -15.15 5.20 -7.12
C LEU A 172 -13.99 4.69 -6.26
N PHE A 173 -13.99 4.95 -4.96
CA PHE A 173 -12.98 4.42 -4.03
C PHE A 173 -12.90 2.91 -4.11
N THR A 174 -14.06 2.25 -4.13
CA THR A 174 -14.11 0.79 -4.18
C THR A 174 -13.60 0.26 -5.52
N VAL A 175 -13.97 0.89 -6.64
CA VAL A 175 -13.49 0.49 -7.97
C VAL A 175 -11.97 0.60 -8.06
N LEU A 176 -11.40 1.71 -7.58
CA LEU A 176 -9.97 1.95 -7.65
C LEU A 176 -9.18 1.08 -6.69
N LYS A 177 -9.70 0.88 -5.48
CA LYS A 177 -9.13 -0.05 -4.51
C LYS A 177 -9.07 -1.46 -5.08
N THR A 178 -10.16 -1.87 -5.71
CA THR A 178 -10.27 -3.16 -6.36
C THR A 178 -9.28 -3.31 -7.52
N ALA A 179 -9.11 -2.28 -8.34
CA ALA A 179 -8.12 -2.28 -9.41
C ALA A 179 -6.67 -2.38 -8.87
N SER A 180 -6.35 -1.64 -7.81
CA SER A 180 -5.04 -1.73 -7.15
C SER A 180 -4.77 -3.11 -6.55
N ASP A 181 -5.76 -3.74 -5.92
CA ASP A 181 -5.61 -5.09 -5.35
C ASP A 181 -5.39 -6.15 -6.43
N ILE A 182 -6.14 -6.07 -7.53
CA ILE A 182 -5.93 -6.96 -8.69
C ILE A 182 -4.54 -6.74 -9.29
N GLY A 183 -4.10 -5.48 -9.40
CA GLY A 183 -2.78 -5.14 -9.90
C GLY A 183 -1.67 -5.75 -9.05
N MET A 184 -1.76 -5.61 -7.73
CA MET A 184 -0.79 -6.22 -6.81
C MET A 184 -0.79 -7.75 -6.90
N ASP A 185 -1.96 -8.38 -6.93
CA ASP A 185 -2.11 -9.84 -7.05
C ASP A 185 -1.58 -10.36 -8.41
N ALA A 186 -1.67 -9.56 -9.48
CA ALA A 186 -1.09 -9.87 -10.78
C ALA A 186 0.44 -9.71 -10.80
N ILE A 187 0.97 -8.68 -10.14
CA ILE A 187 2.41 -8.45 -10.00
C ILE A 187 3.04 -9.58 -9.17
N ASP A 188 2.43 -9.93 -8.03
CA ASP A 188 2.91 -11.00 -7.15
C ASP A 188 2.92 -12.35 -7.87
N ARG A 189 1.91 -12.64 -8.69
CA ARG A 189 1.90 -13.84 -9.54
C ARG A 189 3.00 -13.85 -10.60
N ARG A 190 3.18 -12.74 -11.33
CA ARG A 190 4.28 -12.64 -12.33
C ARG A 190 5.66 -12.79 -11.70
N LEU A 191 5.83 -12.31 -10.47
CA LEU A 191 7.06 -12.49 -9.69
C LEU A 191 7.25 -13.93 -9.23
N ALA A 192 6.16 -14.63 -8.86
CA ALA A 192 6.20 -16.04 -8.51
C ALA A 192 6.49 -16.95 -9.71
N GLU A 193 5.86 -16.70 -10.86
CA GLU A 193 6.10 -17.41 -12.13
C GLU A 193 7.56 -17.24 -12.58
N LYS A 194 8.07 -16.00 -12.61
CA LYS A 194 9.49 -15.75 -12.92
C LYS A 194 10.46 -16.43 -11.96
N HIS A 195 10.09 -16.61 -10.69
CA HIS A 195 10.90 -17.36 -9.74
C HIS A 195 10.84 -18.86 -10.01
N ALA A 196 9.68 -19.41 -10.35
CA ALA A 196 9.51 -20.81 -10.71
C ALA A 196 10.30 -21.17 -11.99
N ASP A 197 10.19 -20.35 -13.04
CA ASP A 197 10.93 -20.54 -14.30
C ASP A 197 12.45 -20.52 -14.09
N LYS A 198 12.93 -19.64 -13.18
CA LYS A 198 14.34 -19.57 -12.81
C LYS A 198 14.84 -20.82 -12.08
N ILE A 199 13.99 -21.41 -11.24
CA ILE A 199 14.31 -22.65 -10.50
C ILE A 199 14.33 -23.83 -11.47
N GLU A 200 13.38 -23.91 -12.40
CA GLU A 200 13.29 -24.97 -13.41
C GLU A 200 14.44 -24.91 -14.42
N ALA A 201 14.81 -23.70 -14.86
CA ALA A 201 15.98 -23.48 -15.71
C ALA A 201 17.31 -23.82 -15.01
N ALA A 202 17.38 -23.66 -13.68
CA ALA A 202 18.56 -24.05 -12.89
C ALA A 202 18.60 -25.55 -12.57
N ALA A 203 17.46 -26.26 -12.66
CA ALA A 203 17.34 -27.70 -12.38
C ALA A 203 17.52 -28.57 -13.63
N SER A 204 17.54 -27.99 -14.83
CA SER A 204 17.79 -28.69 -16.09
C SER A 204 19.31 -28.73 -16.37
N PRO A 205 19.96 -29.91 -16.40
CA PRO A 205 21.38 -30.01 -16.76
C PRO A 205 21.58 -29.73 -18.26
N PRO A 206 22.80 -29.28 -18.66
CA PRO A 206 23.15 -29.02 -20.07
C PRO A 206 23.15 -30.28 -20.94
#